data_AF-A0A7Y9NJ22-F1
#
_entry.id   AF-A0A7Y9NJ22-F1
#
_cell.length_a   1.000
_cell.length_b   1.000
_cell.length_c   1.000
_cell.angle_alpha   90.00
_cell.angle_beta   90.00
_cell.angle_gamma   90.00
#
_symmetry.space_group_name_H-M   'P 1'
#
loop_
_entity.id
_entity.type
_entity.pdbx_description
1 polymer ?
#
loop_
_entity_poly.entity_id
_entity_poly.type
_entity_poly.pdbx_seq_one_letter_code
_entity_poly.pdbx_strand_id
1 'polypeptide(L)'
;MFAKFIPGLGAMAAPLAGSLNMRIGRFLRLDALGALAYCSVWLGIGYAFSGSLREITESLGRASHAALFLLLLLGFSYALALVVFTMRAQRYEGIDRITADNLYGRLQEQTPEKLMIIADVRSHGYYDPGMQRIKNSIRVEPHRLKEELIALREFMVPECEVYLYCSCLRDTTSVRVAHMLMQENCHTKVITGGMKAWIKAGGEVELVPETDLQHLPRFD
;
A
#
# COMPACT_ATOMS: atom_id res chain seq x y z
N MET A 1 -56.31 -21.61 37.18
CA MET A 1 -55.21 -22.49 36.74
C MET A 1 -54.68 -22.09 35.36
N PHE A 2 -55.50 -22.06 34.29
CA PHE A 2 -55.03 -21.82 32.92
C PHE A 2 -54.74 -20.35 32.54
N ALA A 3 -55.21 -19.38 33.33
CA ALA A 3 -55.06 -17.94 33.01
C ALA A 3 -53.60 -17.47 32.86
N LYS A 4 -52.62 -18.19 33.42
CA LYS A 4 -51.20 -17.86 33.30
C LYS A 4 -50.58 -18.20 31.94
N PHE A 5 -51.21 -19.09 31.17
CA PHE A 5 -50.73 -19.49 29.85
C PHE A 5 -51.21 -18.59 28.71
N ILE A 6 -52.18 -17.70 28.99
CA ILE A 6 -52.77 -16.81 28.00
C ILE A 6 -52.41 -15.37 28.40
N PRO A 7 -51.62 -14.65 27.57
CA PRO A 7 -51.28 -13.25 27.82
C PRO A 7 -52.53 -12.40 28.11
N GLY A 8 -52.46 -11.55 29.14
CA GLY A 8 -53.57 -10.67 29.53
C GLY A 8 -54.61 -11.28 30.48
N LEU A 9 -54.87 -12.59 30.44
CA LEU A 9 -55.86 -13.22 31.34
C LEU A 9 -55.40 -13.30 32.80
N GLY A 10 -54.09 -13.37 33.04
CA GLY A 10 -53.53 -13.36 34.40
C GLY A 10 -53.90 -12.11 35.20
N ALA A 11 -53.94 -10.95 34.55
CA ALA A 11 -54.31 -9.68 35.18
C ALA A 11 -55.80 -9.62 35.56
N MET A 12 -56.65 -10.35 34.84
CA MET A 12 -58.11 -10.38 35.05
C MET A 12 -58.54 -11.46 36.04
N ALA A 13 -57.64 -12.38 36.43
CA ALA A 13 -57.97 -13.51 37.30
C ALA A 13 -58.37 -13.08 38.71
N ALA A 14 -57.70 -12.06 39.28
CA ALA A 14 -58.00 -11.57 40.63
C ALA A 14 -59.32 -10.76 40.70
N PRO A 15 -59.57 -9.77 39.81
CA PRO A 15 -60.86 -9.08 39.76
C PRO A 15 -62.05 -10.01 39.50
N LEU A 16 -61.89 -10.99 38.60
CA LEU A 16 -62.95 -11.95 38.27
C LEU A 16 -63.25 -12.90 39.44
N ALA A 17 -62.21 -13.36 40.15
CA ALA A 17 -62.38 -14.15 41.37
C ALA A 17 -63.10 -13.35 42.49
N GLY A 18 -62.84 -12.05 42.58
CA GLY A 18 -63.54 -11.13 43.48
C GLY A 18 -65.02 -10.95 43.11
N SER A 19 -65.32 -10.75 41.82
CA SER A 19 -66.69 -10.63 41.29
C SER A 19 -67.53 -11.90 41.55
N LEU A 20 -66.91 -13.08 41.45
CA LEU A 20 -67.53 -14.37 41.73
C LEU A 20 -67.60 -14.72 43.24
N ASN A 21 -67.28 -13.77 44.12
CA ASN A 21 -67.24 -13.91 45.59
C ASN A 21 -66.47 -15.16 46.07
N MET A 22 -65.32 -15.42 45.44
CA MET A 22 -64.56 -16.64 45.68
C MET A 22 -63.72 -16.52 46.96
N ARG A 23 -63.74 -17.55 47.82
CA ARG A 23 -62.93 -17.57 49.06
C ARG A 23 -61.44 -17.44 48.75
N ILE A 24 -60.75 -16.53 49.46
CA ILE A 24 -59.32 -16.23 49.28
C ILE A 24 -58.44 -17.48 49.30
N GLY A 25 -58.67 -18.41 50.24
CA GLY A 25 -57.89 -19.66 50.32
C GLY A 25 -58.05 -20.57 49.10
N ARG A 26 -59.22 -20.57 48.44
CA ARG A 26 -59.45 -21.34 47.20
C ARG A 26 -58.75 -20.66 46.03
N PHE A 27 -58.80 -19.34 45.95
CA PHE A 27 -58.07 -18.57 44.93
C PHE A 27 -56.57 -18.81 45.02
N LEU A 28 -55.97 -18.65 46.20
CA LEU A 28 -54.53 -18.83 46.41
C LEU A 28 -54.05 -20.24 46.00
N ARG A 29 -54.79 -21.30 46.36
CA ARG A 29 -54.44 -22.66 45.96
C ARG A 29 -54.45 -22.86 44.44
N LEU A 30 -55.51 -22.37 43.77
CA LEU A 30 -55.66 -22.49 42.32
C LEU A 30 -54.66 -21.61 41.55
N ASP A 31 -54.29 -20.47 42.12
CA ASP A 31 -53.31 -19.56 41.56
C ASP A 31 -51.89 -20.10 41.72
N ALA A 32 -51.56 -20.66 42.89
CA ALA A 32 -50.30 -21.34 43.17
C ALA A 32 -50.10 -22.58 42.30
N LEU A 33 -51.13 -23.42 42.14
CA LEU A 33 -51.08 -24.57 41.21
C LEU A 33 -50.85 -24.13 39.77
N GLY A 34 -51.53 -23.06 39.34
CA GLY A 34 -51.30 -22.48 38.02
C GLY A 34 -49.88 -21.94 37.84
N ALA A 35 -49.33 -21.30 38.87
CA ALA A 35 -47.95 -20.79 38.86
C ALA A 35 -46.93 -21.93 38.78
N LEU A 36 -47.09 -22.96 39.62
CA LEU A 36 -46.24 -24.14 39.63
C LEU A 36 -46.26 -24.86 38.28
N ALA A 37 -47.45 -25.07 37.71
CA ALA A 37 -47.58 -25.68 36.39
C ALA A 37 -46.90 -24.84 35.30
N TYR A 38 -47.11 -23.52 35.30
CA TYR A 38 -46.50 -22.60 34.36
C TYR A 38 -44.97 -22.61 34.45
N CYS A 39 -44.42 -22.44 35.66
CA CYS A 39 -42.98 -22.49 35.89
C CYS A 39 -42.38 -23.84 35.49
N SER A 40 -43.03 -24.95 35.84
CA SER A 40 -42.53 -26.30 35.52
C SER A 40 -42.49 -26.56 34.02
N VAL A 41 -43.49 -26.10 33.26
CA VAL A 41 -43.51 -26.24 31.79
C VAL A 41 -42.36 -25.44 31.17
N TRP A 42 -42.21 -24.17 31.51
CA TRP A 42 -41.16 -23.33 30.93
C TRP A 42 -39.74 -23.71 31.38
N LEU A 43 -39.56 -24.09 32.64
CA LEU A 43 -38.30 -24.62 33.13
C LEU A 43 -37.96 -25.98 32.49
N GLY A 44 -38.96 -26.85 32.29
CA GLY A 44 -38.77 -28.12 31.60
C GLY A 44 -38.36 -27.95 30.14
N ILE A 45 -38.99 -27.01 29.43
CA ILE A 45 -38.59 -26.63 28.07
C ILE A 45 -37.14 -26.07 28.09
N GLY A 46 -36.84 -25.12 28.98
CA GLY A 46 -35.49 -24.57 29.10
C GLY A 46 -34.42 -25.62 29.42
N TYR A 47 -34.73 -26.58 30.29
CA TYR A 47 -33.84 -27.69 30.63
C TYR A 47 -33.59 -28.61 29.44
N ALA A 48 -34.64 -28.99 28.69
CA ALA A 48 -34.51 -29.82 27.49
C ALA A 48 -33.63 -29.17 26.41
N PHE A 49 -33.69 -27.84 26.26
CA PHE A 49 -32.90 -27.09 25.29
C PHE A 49 -31.54 -26.60 25.81
N SER A 50 -31.24 -26.81 27.10
CA SER A 50 -30.00 -26.31 27.73
C SER A 50 -28.72 -26.90 27.12
N GLY A 51 -28.76 -28.17 26.68
CA GLY A 51 -27.65 -28.81 25.98
C GLY A 51 -27.33 -28.16 24.65
N SER A 52 -28.36 -27.87 23.84
CA SER A 52 -28.21 -27.24 22.52
C SER A 52 -27.70 -25.80 22.61
N LEU A 53 -28.11 -25.04 23.64
CA LEU A 53 -27.59 -23.69 23.88
C LEU A 53 -26.09 -23.68 24.16
N ARG A 54 -25.57 -24.71 24.85
CA ARG A 54 -24.15 -24.83 25.16
C ARG A 54 -23.31 -25.08 23.90
N GLU A 55 -23.76 -25.98 23.03
CA GLU A 55 -23.09 -26.27 21.75
C GLU A 55 -23.11 -25.07 20.79
N ILE A 56 -24.22 -24.33 20.72
CA ILE A 56 -24.32 -23.11 19.93
C ILE A 56 -23.37 -22.03 20.48
N THR A 57 -23.28 -21.88 21.80
CA THR A 57 -22.41 -20.86 22.42
C THR A 57 -20.93 -21.19 22.22
N GLU A 58 -20.54 -22.46 22.31
CA GLU A 58 -19.15 -22.89 22.10
C GLU A 58 -18.73 -22.83 20.63
N SER A 59 -19.63 -23.16 19.70
CA SER A 59 -19.38 -22.99 18.26
C SER A 59 -19.33 -21.52 17.86
N LEU A 60 -20.21 -20.68 18.42
CA LEU A 60 -20.19 -19.23 18.23
C LEU A 60 -18.93 -18.60 18.82
N GLY A 61 -18.47 -19.07 19.98
CA GLY A 61 -17.21 -18.63 20.59
C GLY A 61 -16.00 -18.93 19.70
N ARG A 62 -15.87 -20.17 19.21
CA ARG A 62 -14.79 -20.56 18.29
C ARG A 62 -14.85 -19.79 16.96
N ALA A 63 -16.04 -19.64 16.38
CA ALA A 63 -16.24 -18.86 15.17
C ALA A 63 -15.88 -17.38 15.37
N SER A 64 -16.23 -16.81 16.53
CA SER A 64 -15.93 -15.41 16.87
C SER A 64 -14.44 -15.15 17.04
N HIS A 65 -13.71 -16.07 17.71
CA HIS A 65 -12.25 -15.95 17.83
C HIS A 65 -11.55 -16.09 16.49
N ALA A 66 -11.99 -17.02 15.62
CA ALA A 66 -11.45 -17.17 14.28
C ALA A 66 -11.71 -15.92 13.41
N ALA A 67 -12.92 -15.37 13.46
CA ALA A 67 -13.28 -14.15 12.73
C ALA A 67 -12.47 -12.93 13.22
N LEU A 68 -12.33 -12.76 14.54
CA LEU A 68 -11.52 -11.69 15.12
C LEU A 68 -10.05 -11.82 14.74
N PHE A 69 -9.50 -13.04 14.81
CA PHE A 69 -8.11 -13.31 14.40
C PHE A 69 -7.89 -12.97 12.93
N LEU A 70 -8.82 -13.36 12.05
CA LEU A 70 -8.74 -13.08 10.61
C LEU A 70 -8.82 -11.57 10.33
N LEU A 71 -9.68 -10.84 11.05
CA LEU A 71 -9.81 -9.39 10.92
C LEU A 71 -8.53 -8.67 11.40
N LEU A 72 -7.95 -9.11 12.52
CA LEU A 72 -6.68 -8.58 13.02
C LEU A 72 -5.53 -8.87 12.06
N LEU A 73 -5.45 -10.07 11.49
CA LEU A 73 -4.44 -10.45 10.52
C LEU A 73 -4.56 -9.61 9.24
N LEU A 74 -5.79 -9.42 8.74
CA LEU A 74 -6.04 -8.56 7.59
C LEU A 74 -5.66 -7.10 7.88
N GLY A 75 -6.06 -6.57 9.05
CA GLY A 75 -5.69 -5.22 9.47
C GLY A 75 -4.18 -5.03 9.60
N PHE A 76 -3.49 -5.99 10.22
CA PHE A 76 -2.04 -5.96 10.36
C PHE A 76 -1.31 -6.04 9.02
N SER A 77 -1.71 -6.96 8.14
CA SER A 77 -1.12 -7.08 6.80
C SER A 77 -1.34 -5.82 5.94
N TYR A 78 -2.52 -5.20 6.03
CA TYR A 78 -2.79 -3.93 5.36
C TYR A 78 -1.93 -2.78 5.90
N ALA A 79 -1.83 -2.65 7.22
CA ALA A 79 -0.97 -1.65 7.86
C ALA A 79 0.50 -1.85 7.47
N LEU A 80 0.99 -3.08 7.48
CA LEU A 80 2.35 -3.41 7.05
C LEU A 80 2.57 -3.03 5.57
N ALA A 81 1.62 -3.33 4.69
CA ALA A 81 1.69 -2.95 3.28
C ALA A 81 1.78 -1.42 3.10
N LEU A 82 0.99 -0.66 3.86
CA LEU A 82 1.02 0.80 3.82
C LEU A 82 2.36 1.37 4.32
N VAL A 83 2.90 0.83 5.41
CA VAL A 83 4.22 1.20 5.94
C VAL A 83 5.31 0.89 4.92
N VAL A 84 5.32 -0.31 4.34
CA VAL A 84 6.31 -0.69 3.32
C VAL A 84 6.21 0.21 2.08
N PHE A 85 4.99 0.53 1.64
CA PHE A 85 4.78 1.40 0.49
C PHE A 85 5.29 2.83 0.74
N THR A 86 4.96 3.40 1.90
CA THR A 86 5.41 4.75 2.29
C THR A 86 6.93 4.81 2.46
N MET A 87 7.55 3.83 3.13
CA MET A 87 9.02 3.76 3.25
C MET A 87 9.70 3.64 1.88
N ARG A 88 9.12 2.87 0.95
CA ARG A 88 9.65 2.76 -0.42
C ARG A 88 9.51 4.06 -1.21
N ALA A 89 8.44 4.81 -1.01
CA ALA A 89 8.24 6.10 -1.65
C ALA A 89 9.24 7.15 -1.14
N GLN A 90 9.43 7.23 0.17
CA GLN A 90 10.36 8.18 0.81
C GLN A 90 11.83 7.93 0.47
N ARG A 91 12.18 6.70 0.07
CA ARG A 91 13.56 6.34 -0.31
C ARG A 91 14.15 7.24 -1.40
N TYR A 92 13.33 7.91 -2.20
CA TYR A 92 13.79 8.72 -3.32
C TYR A 92 13.43 10.22 -3.20
N GLU A 93 12.92 10.68 -2.04
CA GLU A 93 12.49 12.08 -1.86
C GLU A 93 13.63 13.09 -1.78
N GLY A 94 14.86 12.65 -1.48
CA GLY A 94 16.04 13.54 -1.39
C GLY A 94 16.76 13.83 -2.70
N ILE A 95 16.20 13.42 -3.85
CA ILE A 95 16.90 13.54 -5.14
C ILE A 95 16.60 14.90 -5.77
N ASP A 96 17.65 15.68 -5.98
CA ASP A 96 17.55 16.96 -6.65
C ASP A 96 17.11 16.79 -8.11
N ARG A 97 16.20 17.66 -8.54
CA ARG A 97 15.65 17.67 -9.89
C ARG A 97 15.93 19.01 -10.56
N ILE A 98 16.19 18.97 -11.86
CA ILE A 98 16.31 20.16 -12.70
C ILE A 98 15.40 20.03 -13.92
N THR A 99 14.79 21.12 -14.34
CA THR A 99 14.02 21.17 -15.59
C THR A 99 14.98 21.22 -16.78
N ALA A 100 14.63 20.56 -17.88
CA ALA A 100 15.42 20.57 -19.11
C ALA A 100 15.72 22.00 -19.60
N ASP A 101 14.76 22.92 -19.55
CA ASP A 101 14.93 24.32 -19.95
C ASP A 101 16.02 25.04 -19.13
N ASN A 102 16.01 24.86 -17.81
CA ASN A 102 16.99 25.46 -16.91
C ASN A 102 18.39 24.88 -17.13
N LEU A 103 18.48 23.57 -17.35
CA LEU A 103 19.76 22.92 -17.67
C LEU A 103 20.29 23.41 -19.02
N TYR A 104 19.42 23.52 -20.03
CA TYR A 104 19.80 24.01 -21.35
C TYR A 104 20.31 25.46 -21.28
N GLY A 105 19.62 26.33 -20.53
CA GLY A 105 20.09 27.70 -20.28
C GLY A 105 21.48 27.75 -19.62
N ARG A 106 21.71 26.90 -18.59
CA ARG A 106 23.01 26.79 -17.92
C ARG A 106 24.14 26.30 -18.85
N LEU A 107 23.85 25.42 -19.81
CA LEU A 107 24.86 24.97 -20.76
C LEU A 107 25.26 26.05 -21.77
N GLN A 108 24.44 27.09 -21.96
CA GLN A 108 24.75 28.21 -22.85
C GLN A 108 25.62 29.29 -22.18
N GLU A 109 25.78 29.25 -20.86
CA GLU A 109 26.64 30.18 -20.14
C GLU A 109 28.11 29.95 -20.54
N GLN A 110 28.80 31.03 -20.93
CA GLN A 110 30.16 30.97 -21.49
C GLN A 110 31.24 30.55 -20.48
N THR A 111 30.92 30.51 -19.17
CA THR A 111 31.85 30.10 -18.13
C THR A 111 31.09 29.35 -17.03
N PRO A 112 30.92 28.03 -17.17
CA PRO A 112 30.28 27.23 -16.13
C PRO A 112 31.17 27.18 -14.87
N GLU A 113 30.59 27.45 -13.70
CA GLU A 113 31.30 27.42 -12.40
C GLU A 113 31.82 26.02 -12.04
N LYS A 114 31.16 24.96 -12.53
CA LYS A 114 31.48 23.55 -12.27
C LYS A 114 31.42 22.73 -13.55
N LEU A 115 32.20 21.65 -13.61
CA LEU A 115 32.13 20.70 -14.72
C LEU A 115 30.77 19.98 -14.70
N MET A 116 30.01 20.08 -15.78
CA MET A 116 28.69 19.46 -15.91
C MET A 116 28.80 18.22 -16.81
N ILE A 117 28.38 17.06 -16.29
CA ILE A 117 28.38 15.80 -17.04
C ILE A 117 26.93 15.34 -17.20
N ILE A 118 26.50 15.11 -18.44
CA ILE A 118 25.17 14.54 -18.70
C ILE A 118 25.32 13.03 -18.89
N ALA A 119 24.57 12.25 -18.13
CA ALA A 119 24.60 10.80 -18.18
C ALA A 119 23.25 10.21 -18.59
N ASP A 120 23.29 9.39 -19.64
CA ASP A 120 22.16 8.64 -20.18
C ASP A 120 22.09 7.28 -19.51
N VAL A 121 21.04 7.08 -18.72
CA VAL A 121 20.78 5.82 -17.99
C VAL A 121 19.64 5.02 -18.60
N ARG A 122 19.33 5.26 -19.89
CA ARG A 122 18.35 4.46 -20.62
C ARG A 122 18.84 3.02 -20.81
N SER A 123 17.91 2.09 -20.86
CA SER A 123 18.20 0.67 -21.11
C SER A 123 18.62 0.40 -22.56
N HIS A 124 19.19 -0.77 -22.78
CA HIS A 124 19.79 -1.26 -24.03
C HIS A 124 19.08 -0.89 -25.34
N GLY A 125 17.75 -1.01 -25.44
CA GLY A 125 16.99 -0.72 -26.66
C GLY A 125 16.96 0.75 -27.12
N TYR A 126 17.62 1.65 -26.39
CA TYR A 126 17.81 3.05 -26.81
C TYR A 126 19.18 3.30 -27.45
N TYR A 127 20.01 2.26 -27.59
CA TYR A 127 21.35 2.28 -28.19
C TYR A 127 21.43 1.42 -29.47
N ASP A 128 20.33 1.37 -30.22
CA ASP A 128 20.27 0.73 -31.53
C ASP A 128 20.67 1.73 -32.65
N PRO A 129 21.09 1.24 -33.83
CA PRO A 129 21.43 2.09 -34.97
C PRO A 129 20.28 3.05 -35.33
N GLY A 130 20.59 4.34 -35.43
CA GLY A 130 19.61 5.39 -35.75
C GLY A 130 18.89 6.00 -34.53
N MET A 131 19.16 5.51 -33.31
CA MET A 131 18.68 6.14 -32.09
C MET A 131 19.47 7.41 -31.75
N GLN A 132 18.82 8.33 -31.05
CA GLN A 132 19.40 9.59 -30.60
C GLN A 132 19.66 9.58 -29.08
N ARG A 133 20.65 10.35 -28.66
CA ARG A 133 20.95 10.69 -27.27
C ARG A 133 21.21 12.19 -27.12
N ILE A 134 21.23 12.69 -25.89
CA ILE A 134 21.64 14.08 -25.64
C ILE A 134 23.09 14.24 -26.10
N LYS A 135 23.40 15.32 -26.82
CA LYS A 135 24.75 15.56 -27.33
C LYS A 135 25.76 15.58 -26.19
N ASN A 136 26.92 14.94 -26.37
CA ASN A 136 27.96 14.78 -25.35
C ASN A 136 27.54 14.04 -24.08
N SER A 137 26.41 13.34 -24.08
CA SER A 137 26.03 12.52 -22.92
C SER A 137 26.84 11.22 -22.86
N ILE A 138 27.23 10.81 -21.65
CA ILE A 138 27.89 9.53 -21.43
C ILE A 138 26.84 8.43 -21.20
N ARG A 139 27.05 7.24 -21.79
CA ARG A 139 26.22 6.07 -21.47
C ARG A 139 26.62 5.54 -20.09
N VAL A 140 25.64 5.36 -19.22
CA VAL A 140 25.84 4.75 -17.90
C VAL A 140 24.86 3.61 -17.75
N GLU A 141 25.39 2.38 -17.69
CA GLU A 141 24.55 1.20 -17.66
C GLU A 141 24.16 0.83 -16.21
N PRO A 142 22.85 0.82 -15.85
CA PRO A 142 22.43 0.58 -14.47
C PRO A 142 22.91 -0.72 -13.83
N HIS A 143 23.24 -1.73 -14.65
CA HIS A 143 23.69 -3.04 -14.19
C HIS A 143 25.21 -3.12 -13.96
N ARG A 144 26.00 -2.32 -14.69
CA ARG A 144 27.47 -2.21 -14.55
C ARG A 144 27.92 -1.02 -13.71
N LEU A 145 26.94 -0.26 -13.22
CA LEU A 145 27.12 1.02 -12.54
C LEU A 145 28.11 0.96 -11.38
N LYS A 146 28.18 -0.13 -10.61
CA LYS A 146 29.13 -0.25 -9.49
C LYS A 146 30.60 -0.31 -9.94
N GLU A 147 30.88 -0.95 -11.06
CA GLU A 147 32.24 -1.12 -11.59
C GLU A 147 32.68 0.16 -12.33
N GLU A 148 31.77 0.78 -13.07
CA GLU A 148 32.01 2.07 -13.75
C GLU A 148 32.13 3.25 -12.76
N LEU A 149 31.41 3.23 -11.61
CA LEU A 149 31.52 4.25 -10.56
C LEU A 149 32.93 4.35 -9.96
N ILE A 150 33.59 3.19 -9.77
CA ILE A 150 34.94 3.14 -9.21
C ILE A 150 35.93 3.80 -10.18
N ALA A 151 35.76 3.58 -11.48
CA ALA A 151 36.56 4.23 -12.52
C ALA A 151 36.25 5.74 -12.61
N LEU A 152 34.98 6.13 -12.51
CA LEU A 152 34.56 7.54 -12.50
C LEU A 152 35.13 8.31 -11.30
N ARG A 153 35.26 7.69 -10.12
CA ARG A 153 35.84 8.32 -8.92
C ARG A 153 37.27 8.81 -9.14
N GLU A 154 38.06 8.13 -9.97
CA GLU A 154 39.44 8.52 -10.27
C GLU A 154 39.49 9.73 -11.25
N PHE A 155 38.44 9.91 -12.06
CA PHE A 155 38.29 11.03 -13.01
C PHE A 155 37.49 12.23 -12.46
N MET A 156 36.67 12.05 -11.41
CA MET A 156 35.80 13.10 -10.80
C MET A 156 36.52 13.99 -9.78
N VAL A 157 37.79 14.32 -10.04
CA VAL A 157 38.53 15.39 -9.32
C VAL A 157 38.78 16.47 -10.38
N PRO A 158 37.91 17.49 -10.50
CA PRO A 158 37.27 18.27 -9.42
C PRO A 158 35.75 18.01 -9.25
N GLU A 159 35.07 18.73 -8.34
CA GLU A 159 33.62 18.64 -8.11
C GLU A 159 32.80 18.77 -9.41
N CYS A 160 32.35 17.64 -9.95
CA CYS A 160 31.48 17.58 -11.12
C CYS A 160 30.01 17.49 -10.70
N GLU A 161 29.12 18.20 -11.39
CA GLU A 161 27.68 17.98 -11.27
C GLU A 161 27.23 16.99 -12.35
N VAL A 162 26.64 15.87 -11.93
CA VAL A 162 26.15 14.83 -12.84
C VAL A 162 24.64 14.96 -13.05
N TYR A 163 24.23 15.11 -14.31
CA TYR A 163 22.85 15.28 -14.73
C TYR A 163 22.34 14.00 -15.39
N LEU A 164 21.41 13.31 -14.74
CA LEU A 164 20.91 12.00 -15.17
C LEU A 164 19.57 12.12 -15.89
N TYR A 165 19.40 11.38 -16.99
CA TYR A 165 18.12 11.30 -17.68
C TYR A 165 17.77 9.89 -18.17
N CYS A 166 16.47 9.64 -18.34
CA CYS A 166 15.95 8.41 -18.91
C CYS A 166 14.70 8.69 -19.75
N SER A 167 14.09 7.63 -20.30
CA SER A 167 12.83 7.72 -21.07
C SER A 167 11.63 7.16 -20.30
N CYS A 168 11.79 6.87 -19.00
CA CYS A 168 10.78 6.18 -18.19
C CYS A 168 9.74 7.15 -17.59
N LEU A 169 8.56 6.62 -17.25
CA LEU A 169 7.55 7.36 -16.49
C LEU A 169 8.14 7.80 -15.14
N ARG A 170 7.95 9.08 -14.78
CA ARG A 170 8.44 9.71 -13.53
C ARG A 170 9.96 9.64 -13.32
N ASP A 171 10.72 9.43 -14.39
CA ASP A 171 12.17 9.37 -14.38
C ASP A 171 12.74 8.27 -13.46
N THR A 172 12.01 7.15 -13.28
CA THR A 172 12.30 6.12 -12.28
C THR A 172 13.72 5.57 -12.34
N THR A 173 14.25 5.30 -13.53
CA THR A 173 15.61 4.79 -13.70
C THR A 173 16.66 5.83 -13.31
N SER A 174 16.49 7.09 -13.74
CA SER A 174 17.36 8.21 -13.35
C SER A 174 17.35 8.47 -11.86
N VAL A 175 16.18 8.44 -11.23
CA VAL A 175 16.00 8.56 -9.78
C VAL A 175 16.72 7.42 -9.05
N ARG A 176 16.58 6.18 -9.51
CA ARG A 176 17.25 5.04 -8.89
C ARG A 176 18.78 5.15 -8.99
N VAL A 177 19.29 5.55 -10.14
CA VAL A 177 20.74 5.73 -10.35
C VAL A 177 21.28 6.93 -9.56
N ALA A 178 20.55 8.04 -9.53
CA ALA A 178 20.87 9.21 -8.72
C ALA A 178 21.02 8.84 -7.24
N HIS A 179 20.06 8.09 -6.68
CA HIS A 179 20.16 7.60 -5.31
C HIS A 179 21.43 6.76 -5.07
N MET A 180 21.81 5.88 -6.00
CA MET A 180 23.03 5.08 -5.86
C MET A 180 24.29 5.95 -5.86
N LEU A 181 24.35 6.96 -6.74
CA LEU A 181 25.46 7.91 -6.82
C LEU A 181 25.54 8.83 -5.58
N MET A 182 24.40 9.27 -5.05
CA MET A 182 24.34 10.06 -3.82
C MET A 182 24.89 9.29 -2.61
N GLN A 183 24.69 7.96 -2.54
CA GLN A 183 25.27 7.12 -1.49
C GLN A 183 26.80 7.07 -1.54
N GLU A 184 27.39 7.39 -2.69
CA GLU A 184 28.83 7.44 -2.93
C GLU A 184 29.37 8.88 -2.93
N ASN A 185 28.63 9.82 -2.33
CA ASN A 185 28.96 11.25 -2.21
C ASN A 185 29.12 11.99 -3.56
N CYS A 186 28.44 11.55 -4.62
CA CYS A 186 28.40 12.28 -5.88
C CYS A 186 27.23 13.27 -5.91
N HIS A 187 27.47 14.50 -6.41
CA HIS A 187 26.40 15.49 -6.62
C HIS A 187 25.66 15.18 -7.91
N THR A 188 24.42 14.69 -7.77
CA THR A 188 23.59 14.31 -8.91
C THR A 188 22.27 15.06 -8.96
N LYS A 189 21.85 15.44 -10.17
CA LYS A 189 20.52 16.03 -10.44
C LYS A 189 19.81 15.22 -11.52
N VAL A 190 18.52 14.99 -11.39
CA VAL A 190 17.71 14.31 -12.40
C VAL A 190 17.04 15.33 -13.33
N ILE A 191 17.18 15.14 -14.65
CA ILE A 191 16.49 15.93 -15.66
C ILE A 191 15.01 15.53 -15.68
N THR A 192 14.14 16.44 -15.27
CA THR A 192 12.70 16.18 -15.15
C THR A 192 12.07 15.99 -16.53
N GLY A 193 11.43 14.86 -16.75
CA GLY A 193 10.84 14.50 -18.04
C GLY A 193 11.85 13.97 -19.08
N GLY A 194 13.12 13.83 -18.66
CA GLY A 194 14.19 13.17 -19.39
C GLY A 194 14.38 13.64 -20.83
N MET A 195 14.61 12.70 -21.75
CA MET A 195 14.95 13.00 -23.15
C MET A 195 13.86 13.80 -23.87
N LYS A 196 12.57 13.52 -23.60
CA LYS A 196 11.46 14.23 -24.26
C LYS A 196 11.42 15.70 -23.85
N ALA A 197 11.65 15.98 -22.57
CA ALA A 197 11.74 17.36 -22.08
C ALA A 197 12.96 18.08 -22.67
N TRP A 198 14.09 17.38 -22.81
CA TRP A 198 15.29 17.93 -23.45
C TRP A 198 15.04 18.39 -24.90
N ILE A 199 14.43 17.54 -25.71
CA ILE A 199 14.10 17.88 -27.11
C ILE A 199 13.14 19.07 -27.15
N LYS A 200 12.15 19.10 -26.26
CA LYS A 200 11.17 20.21 -26.18
C LYS A 200 11.84 21.54 -25.80
N ALA A 201 12.87 21.49 -24.95
CA ALA A 201 13.66 22.65 -24.56
C ALA A 201 14.55 23.22 -25.70
N GLY A 202 14.61 22.55 -26.85
CA GLY A 202 15.52 22.90 -27.94
C GLY A 202 16.95 22.38 -27.74
N GLY A 203 17.13 21.43 -26.82
CA GLY A 203 18.43 20.83 -26.53
C GLY A 203 18.99 20.04 -27.71
N GLU A 204 20.30 20.10 -27.89
CA GLU A 204 20.99 19.38 -28.97
C GLU A 204 21.01 17.88 -28.68
N VAL A 205 20.81 17.09 -29.74
CA VAL A 205 20.88 15.63 -29.73
C VAL A 205 21.88 15.15 -30.77
N GLU A 206 22.49 14.00 -30.52
CA GLU A 206 23.37 13.32 -31.46
C GLU A 206 22.91 11.89 -31.69
N LEU A 207 23.31 11.31 -32.82
CA LEU A 207 23.14 9.88 -33.05
C LEU A 207 24.04 9.12 -32.08
N VAL A 208 23.55 7.98 -31.59
CA VAL A 208 24.34 7.09 -30.74
C VAL A 208 25.63 6.72 -31.48
N PRO A 209 26.82 6.98 -30.90
CA PRO A 209 28.09 6.63 -31.53
C PRO A 209 28.23 5.12 -31.73
N GLU A 210 28.96 4.70 -32.77
CA GLU A 210 29.17 3.28 -33.05
C GLU A 210 29.85 2.52 -31.91
N THR A 211 30.68 3.19 -31.09
CA THR A 211 31.32 2.62 -29.90
C THR A 211 30.33 2.21 -28.82
N ASP A 212 29.18 2.88 -28.78
CA ASP A 212 28.16 2.71 -27.75
C ASP A 212 26.97 1.90 -28.26
N LEU A 213 26.98 1.51 -29.54
CA LEU A 213 25.99 0.61 -30.12
C LEU A 213 26.17 -0.78 -29.51
N GLN A 214 25.06 -1.36 -29.04
CA GLN A 214 25.07 -2.78 -28.69
C GLN A 214 24.79 -3.61 -29.94
N HIS A 215 25.74 -4.46 -30.32
CA HIS A 215 25.45 -5.54 -31.25
C HIS A 215 24.61 -6.58 -30.50
N LEU A 216 23.28 -6.48 -30.62
CA LEU A 216 22.41 -7.60 -30.27
C LEU A 216 22.88 -8.84 -31.05
N PRO A 217 22.97 -10.02 -30.41
CA PRO A 217 23.28 -11.23 -31.15
C PRO A 217 22.23 -11.40 -32.25
N ARG A 218 22.67 -11.38 -33.50
CA ARG A 218 21.82 -11.79 -34.62
C ARG A 218 21.60 -13.29 -34.44
N PHE A 219 20.39 -13.66 -34.07
CA PHE A 219 19.95 -15.03 -34.18
C PHE A 219 19.60 -15.23 -35.65
N ASP A 220 20.53 -15.80 -36.41
CA ASP A 220 20.29 -16.32 -37.76
C ASP A 220 19.41 -17.58 -37.71
#